data_AF-A0A2V2ABZ4-F1
#
_entry.id   AF-A0A2V2ABZ4-F1
#
_cell.length_a   1.000
_cell.length_b   1.000
_cell.length_c   1.000
_cell.angle_alpha   90.00
_cell.angle_beta   90.00
_cell.angle_gamma   90.00
#
_symmetry.space_group_name_H-M   'P 1'
#
loop_
_entity.id
_entity.type
_entity.pdbx_description
1 polymer ?
#
loop_
_entity_poly.entity_id
_entity_poly.type
_entity_poly.pdbx_seq_one_letter_code
_entity_poly.pdbx_strand_id
1 'polypeptide(L)'
;MSNDMNNDMSDKKCPYAPTQLTMGNGAPVADNQNSMTAGKRGPLLAQDVWLNEKLGNFVREVIPERRMHAKGSGAFGTFTVTNDITKYTRADIFSEVGKQTEMFARFSTVAGERGAADAERDIRGFALKFYTEEGNWDMVGNNTPVFFLRDPRKFPDLNKAVKRDPRTNMRSATNNWDFWTLLPEALHQVTIVMSDRGLPASYRNMHGFGSHTYSFWNEAKERFWVKFHFRTQQGIKNLTDAEAAEVVGSDRESHQKDLYDAIENGDFPKWKMYVQIMPEAEADTVPYHPFDLTKVWPKGDYPLIEVGEFELNKNSDNYFVDVEQAAFAPSNLVPGISVSPDKMLQNRLVNYADAQRYRVGVNHQQIPVNKPRCPVMSNHRDGQGRVDDNYGSRPHYEPNSFSQWQEQPDYAEPPLKIDGYAAHYDFREDDSDYFSQPRALFNLMSAEQQQVLFENTANNMAGVPDFIQYRHIRNCNWCDAAYGAGVAKALGLTVEDAMNARESDPALHLPSCL
;
A
#
# COMPACT_ATOMS: atom_id res chain seq x y z
N MET A 1 -36.96 -0.39 40.59
CA MET A 1 -36.71 1.05 40.74
C MET A 1 -35.87 1.46 39.54
N SER A 2 -36.55 2.09 38.58
CA SER A 2 -35.98 2.72 37.41
C SER A 2 -35.01 3.82 37.84
N ASN A 3 -33.80 3.82 37.28
CA ASN A 3 -33.02 5.05 37.19
C ASN A 3 -32.99 5.44 35.72
N ASP A 4 -33.90 6.35 35.40
CA ASP A 4 -33.97 7.06 34.14
C ASP A 4 -32.63 7.75 33.87
N MET A 5 -31.96 7.34 32.80
CA MET A 5 -30.94 8.14 32.16
C MET A 5 -31.64 9.31 31.47
N ASN A 6 -31.87 10.37 32.23
CA ASN A 6 -32.11 11.70 31.67
C ASN A 6 -30.83 12.13 30.94
N ASN A 7 -30.84 11.90 29.62
CA ASN A 7 -29.85 12.43 28.70
C ASN A 7 -30.17 13.92 28.50
N ASP A 8 -29.76 14.74 29.47
CA ASP A 8 -29.87 16.18 29.40
C ASP A 8 -28.89 16.70 28.34
N MET A 9 -29.42 17.03 27.15
CA MET A 9 -28.69 17.69 26.07
C MET A 9 -28.47 19.21 26.33
N SER A 10 -28.66 19.69 27.56
CA SER A 10 -28.43 21.09 27.94
C SER A 10 -27.01 21.31 28.48
N ASP A 11 -26.08 21.55 27.54
CA ASP A 11 -24.87 22.38 27.64
C ASP A 11 -23.75 21.77 26.81
N LYS A 12 -23.82 21.94 25.48
CA LYS A 12 -22.66 21.75 24.61
C LYS A 12 -21.62 22.82 24.94
N LYS A 13 -20.85 22.62 26.01
CA LYS A 13 -19.68 23.43 26.34
C LYS A 13 -18.61 23.19 25.29
N CYS A 14 -17.81 24.23 25.02
CA CYS A 14 -16.63 24.08 24.17
C CYS A 14 -15.73 22.97 24.75
N PRO A 15 -15.35 21.94 23.98
CA PRO A 15 -14.49 20.87 24.49
C PRO A 15 -13.03 21.33 24.69
N TYR A 16 -12.70 22.56 24.28
CA TYR A 16 -11.37 23.13 24.36
C TYR A 16 -11.29 24.24 25.40
N ALA A 17 -10.19 24.25 26.17
CA ALA A 17 -9.84 25.38 27.01
C ALA A 17 -9.52 26.62 26.16
N PRO A 18 -9.79 27.85 26.65
CA PRO A 18 -9.43 29.06 25.93
C PRO A 18 -7.90 29.16 25.79
N THR A 19 -7.43 29.49 24.58
CA THR A 19 -6.01 29.63 24.26
C THR A 19 -5.66 31.08 23.97
N GLN A 20 -4.49 31.53 24.43
CA GLN A 20 -3.93 32.83 24.08
C GLN A 20 -3.02 32.68 22.85
N LEU A 21 -3.25 33.48 21.81
CA LEU A 21 -2.50 33.40 20.56
C LEU A 21 -1.08 33.94 20.74
N THR A 22 -0.09 33.21 20.21
CA THR A 22 1.32 33.61 20.21
C THR A 22 1.94 33.44 18.83
N MET A 23 3.07 34.11 18.62
CA MET A 23 4.02 33.80 17.54
C MET A 23 4.75 32.48 17.83
N GLY A 24 5.48 31.96 16.85
CA GLY A 24 6.28 30.74 16.96
C GLY A 24 7.43 30.83 17.98
N ASN A 25 7.89 32.04 18.29
CA ASN A 25 8.86 32.29 19.37
C ASN A 25 8.21 32.48 20.75
N GLY A 26 6.89 32.34 20.87
CA GLY A 26 6.13 32.50 22.11
C GLY A 26 5.71 33.93 22.46
N ALA A 27 5.99 34.93 21.63
CA ALA A 27 5.54 36.31 21.87
C ALA A 27 4.01 36.43 21.73
N PRO A 28 3.28 37.09 22.66
CA PRO A 28 1.84 37.29 22.54
C PRO A 28 1.44 38.09 21.30
N VAL A 29 0.36 37.67 20.63
CA VAL A 29 -0.21 38.39 19.48
C VAL A 29 -1.34 39.29 19.97
N ALA A 30 -1.13 40.60 19.88
CA ALA A 30 -2.10 41.59 20.34
C ALA A 30 -3.31 41.77 19.41
N ASP A 31 -3.11 41.64 18.10
CA ASP A 31 -4.15 41.80 17.07
C ASP A 31 -3.98 40.75 15.98
N ASN A 32 -5.06 40.04 15.65
CA ASN A 32 -5.12 39.03 14.59
C ASN A 32 -6.23 39.32 13.56
N GLN A 33 -6.84 40.51 13.65
CA GLN A 33 -7.94 40.96 12.80
C GLN A 33 -7.46 42.06 11.84
N ASN A 34 -6.47 42.86 12.25
CA ASN A 34 -5.99 43.99 11.49
C ASN A 34 -4.48 43.95 11.29
N SER A 35 -4.05 44.18 10.04
CA SER A 35 -2.63 44.35 9.73
C SER A 35 -2.15 45.77 10.03
N MET A 36 -0.86 45.93 10.27
CA MET A 36 -0.26 47.24 10.54
C MET A 36 -0.12 48.06 9.26
N THR A 37 -0.76 49.23 9.22
CA THR A 37 -0.77 50.14 8.07
C THR A 37 -0.37 51.57 8.44
N ALA A 38 0.09 52.35 7.45
CA ALA A 38 0.36 53.78 7.60
C ALA A 38 -0.94 54.61 7.63
N GLY A 39 -1.72 54.47 8.70
CA GLY A 39 -3.04 55.10 8.87
C GLY A 39 -4.18 54.22 8.36
N LYS A 40 -5.43 54.56 8.72
CA LYS A 40 -6.62 53.70 8.56
C LYS A 40 -6.88 53.17 7.14
N ARG A 41 -6.37 53.85 6.11
CA ARG A 41 -6.49 53.47 4.69
C ARG A 41 -5.15 53.53 3.96
N GLY A 42 -4.04 53.50 4.71
CA GLY A 42 -2.69 53.58 4.17
C GLY A 42 -2.15 52.21 3.77
N PRO A 43 -0.96 52.17 3.15
CA PRO A 43 -0.29 50.92 2.78
C PRO A 43 0.14 50.11 4.00
N LEU A 44 0.31 48.80 3.78
CA LEU A 44 0.87 47.84 4.75
C LEU A 44 2.32 48.20 5.10
N LEU A 45 2.72 47.94 6.35
CA LEU A 45 4.10 48.11 6.81
C LEU A 45 4.83 46.77 6.94
N ALA A 46 6.08 46.71 6.47
CA ALA A 46 6.92 45.51 6.58
C ALA A 46 7.23 45.08 8.02
N GLN A 47 7.07 45.99 8.99
CA GLN A 47 7.28 45.72 10.41
C GLN A 47 6.12 44.96 11.09
N ASP A 48 5.08 44.58 10.35
CA ASP A 48 4.04 43.67 10.83
C ASP A 48 4.58 42.22 10.90
N VAL A 49 5.35 41.94 11.94
CA VAL A 49 6.06 40.66 12.08
C VAL A 49 5.15 39.46 12.27
N TRP A 50 3.94 39.65 12.85
CA TRP A 50 2.96 38.57 12.97
C TRP A 50 2.42 38.17 11.59
N LEU A 51 2.02 39.17 10.78
CA LEU A 51 1.53 38.90 9.43
C LEU A 51 2.58 38.18 8.59
N ASN A 52 3.83 38.63 8.67
CA ASN A 52 4.95 38.03 7.94
C ASN A 52 5.19 36.57 8.35
N GLU A 53 5.26 36.28 9.65
CA GLU A 53 5.47 34.92 10.16
C GLU A 53 4.31 33.99 9.81
N LYS A 54 3.07 34.43 10.06
CA LYS A 54 1.85 33.67 9.77
C LYS A 54 1.77 33.26 8.29
N LEU A 55 1.95 34.21 7.38
CA LEU A 55 1.90 33.93 5.94
C LEU A 55 3.13 33.18 5.44
N GLY A 56 4.31 33.44 6.03
CA GLY A 56 5.55 32.72 5.72
C GLY A 56 5.47 31.22 6.04
N ASN A 57 4.86 30.86 7.16
CA ASN A 57 4.61 29.47 7.54
C ASN A 57 3.49 28.84 6.69
N PHE A 58 2.37 29.56 6.50
CA PHE A 58 1.21 29.08 5.74
C PHE A 58 1.58 28.56 4.34
N VAL A 59 2.40 29.30 3.59
CA VAL A 59 2.79 28.90 2.22
C VAL A 59 3.79 27.73 2.17
N ARG A 60 4.16 27.16 3.32
CA ARG A 60 5.07 26.01 3.46
C ARG A 60 4.40 24.81 4.16
N GLU A 61 3.07 24.85 4.35
CA GLU A 61 2.31 23.73 4.94
C GLU A 61 2.26 22.49 4.04
N VAL A 62 2.41 22.65 2.72
CA VAL A 62 2.34 21.54 1.76
C VAL A 62 3.72 20.89 1.58
N ILE A 63 3.80 19.59 1.88
CA ILE A 63 4.90 18.70 1.46
C ILE A 63 4.49 17.94 0.19
N PRO A 64 5.45 17.35 -0.56
CA PRO A 64 5.10 16.49 -1.69
C PRO A 64 4.19 15.33 -1.25
N GLU A 65 3.15 15.04 -2.03
CA GLU A 65 2.38 13.81 -1.82
C GLU A 65 3.22 12.56 -2.16
N ARG A 66 2.73 11.37 -1.79
CA ARG A 66 3.36 10.12 -2.23
C ARG A 66 3.24 9.96 -3.74
N ARG A 67 4.32 9.52 -4.40
CA ARG A 67 4.34 9.31 -5.87
C ARG A 67 3.30 8.29 -6.37
N MET A 68 2.96 7.33 -5.53
CA MET A 68 1.87 6.36 -5.67
C MET A 68 1.16 6.27 -4.32
N HIS A 69 -0.14 5.95 -4.29
CA HIS A 69 -0.92 5.86 -3.06
C HIS A 69 -1.04 7.18 -2.27
N ALA A 70 -1.20 8.30 -2.99
CA ALA A 70 -1.32 9.63 -2.40
C ALA A 70 -2.59 9.75 -1.56
N LYS A 71 -3.76 9.40 -2.11
CA LYS A 71 -5.03 9.38 -1.37
C LYS A 71 -5.09 8.21 -0.40
N GLY A 72 -5.32 8.47 0.88
CA GLY A 72 -5.42 7.41 1.87
C GLY A 72 -5.88 7.85 3.25
N SER A 73 -6.10 6.86 4.10
CA SER A 73 -6.70 6.98 5.44
C SER A 73 -5.91 6.12 6.41
N GLY A 74 -5.73 6.57 7.64
CA GLY A 74 -4.95 5.83 8.62
C GLY A 74 -5.56 5.83 10.01
N ALA A 75 -5.24 4.79 10.77
CA ALA A 75 -5.70 4.59 12.14
C ALA A 75 -4.69 3.74 12.93
N PHE A 76 -4.65 3.96 14.23
CA PHE A 76 -3.90 3.14 15.18
C PHE A 76 -4.74 1.93 15.63
N GLY A 77 -4.05 0.92 16.15
CA GLY A 77 -4.66 -0.32 16.60
C GLY A 77 -3.70 -1.23 17.35
N THR A 78 -4.16 -2.44 17.61
CA THR A 78 -3.39 -3.46 18.33
C THR A 78 -3.49 -4.80 17.60
N PHE A 79 -2.35 -5.42 17.35
CA PHE A 79 -2.24 -6.82 16.93
C PHE A 79 -2.12 -7.73 18.15
N THR A 80 -2.80 -8.86 18.16
CA THR A 80 -2.74 -9.89 19.21
C THR A 80 -2.47 -11.26 18.57
N VAL A 81 -1.46 -11.96 19.06
CA VAL A 81 -1.17 -13.34 18.64
C VAL A 81 -2.25 -14.29 19.16
N THR A 82 -2.79 -15.16 18.30
CA THR A 82 -3.81 -16.15 18.70
C THR A 82 -3.30 -17.59 18.57
N ASN A 83 -2.26 -17.82 17.78
CA ASN A 83 -1.74 -19.13 17.46
C ASN A 83 -0.21 -19.11 17.43
N ASP A 84 0.39 -20.17 17.95
CA ASP A 84 1.84 -20.34 17.99
C ASP A 84 2.39 -20.72 16.60
N ILE A 85 3.31 -19.90 16.11
CA ILE A 85 4.08 -20.13 14.88
C ILE A 85 5.61 -20.06 15.11
N THR A 86 6.06 -20.09 16.36
CA THR A 86 7.47 -19.91 16.76
C THR A 86 8.41 -20.96 16.17
N LYS A 87 7.87 -22.13 15.79
CA LYS A 87 8.62 -23.15 15.04
C LYS A 87 9.13 -22.68 13.68
N TYR A 88 8.53 -21.65 13.09
CA TYR A 88 8.88 -21.13 11.76
C TYR A 88 9.66 -19.81 11.82
N THR A 89 9.43 -19.00 12.86
CA THR A 89 9.99 -17.66 12.97
C THR A 89 10.39 -17.36 14.41
N ARG A 90 11.53 -16.68 14.59
CA ARG A 90 11.95 -16.13 15.87
C ARG A 90 11.46 -14.71 16.14
N ALA A 91 10.59 -14.17 15.29
CA ALA A 91 10.16 -12.78 15.41
C ALA A 91 9.42 -12.54 16.72
N ASP A 92 9.92 -11.61 17.53
CA ASP A 92 9.42 -11.37 18.88
C ASP A 92 7.93 -10.96 18.93
N ILE A 93 7.42 -10.31 17.89
CA ILE A 93 5.98 -10.02 17.74
C ILE A 93 5.09 -11.27 17.80
N PHE A 94 5.61 -12.46 17.49
CA PHE A 94 4.90 -13.74 17.47
C PHE A 94 5.32 -14.71 18.59
N SER A 95 6.12 -14.26 19.56
CA SER A 95 6.78 -15.15 20.53
C SER A 95 5.83 -15.84 21.52
N GLU A 96 4.65 -15.26 21.78
CA GLU A 96 3.70 -15.79 22.75
C GLU A 96 2.25 -15.55 22.32
N VAL A 97 1.39 -16.56 22.46
CA VAL A 97 -0.06 -16.41 22.27
C VAL A 97 -0.62 -15.45 23.32
N GLY A 98 -1.36 -14.44 22.87
CA GLY A 98 -1.85 -13.35 23.71
C GLY A 98 -0.93 -12.14 23.76
N LYS A 99 0.30 -12.22 23.22
CA LYS A 99 1.17 -11.05 23.09
C LYS A 99 0.50 -9.99 22.23
N GLN A 100 0.50 -8.76 22.73
CA GLN A 100 -0.05 -7.59 22.06
C GLN A 100 1.06 -6.71 21.52
N THR A 101 0.87 -6.18 20.31
CA THR A 101 1.79 -5.24 19.68
C THR A 101 1.00 -4.09 19.11
N GLU A 102 1.34 -2.87 19.51
CA GLU A 102 0.73 -1.68 18.95
C GLU A 102 1.07 -1.55 17.47
N MET A 103 0.14 -1.01 16.69
CA MET A 103 0.33 -0.83 15.26
C MET A 103 -0.35 0.42 14.71
N PHE A 104 0.07 0.80 13.51
CA PHE A 104 -0.56 1.82 12.69
C PHE A 104 -0.82 1.26 11.29
N ALA A 105 -2.04 1.47 10.78
CA ALA A 105 -2.42 1.07 9.43
C ALA A 105 -2.68 2.31 8.57
N ARG A 106 -2.31 2.25 7.29
CA ARG A 106 -2.74 3.21 6.26
C ARG A 106 -3.29 2.47 5.04
N PHE A 107 -4.55 2.74 4.73
CA PHE A 107 -5.22 2.32 3.51
C PHE A 107 -5.18 3.41 2.45
N SER A 108 -5.27 3.05 1.18
CA SER A 108 -5.15 4.03 0.08
C SER A 108 -5.68 3.50 -1.24
N THR A 109 -6.03 4.38 -2.18
CA THR A 109 -6.03 4.03 -3.61
C THR A 109 -4.58 4.03 -4.14
N VAL A 110 -4.35 3.87 -5.46
CA VAL A 110 -2.99 3.86 -6.04
C VAL A 110 -2.76 5.06 -6.95
N ALA A 111 -3.63 5.25 -7.94
CA ALA A 111 -3.41 6.18 -9.04
C ALA A 111 -3.80 7.63 -8.70
N GLY A 112 -4.81 7.83 -7.85
CA GLY A 112 -5.32 9.15 -7.46
C GLY A 112 -4.28 10.02 -6.75
N GLU A 113 -4.31 11.33 -7.02
CA GLU A 113 -3.59 12.35 -6.24
C GLU A 113 -4.31 12.62 -4.90
N ARG A 114 -3.76 13.49 -4.05
CA ARG A 114 -4.26 13.73 -2.68
C ARG A 114 -5.76 14.07 -2.58
N GLY A 115 -6.34 14.70 -3.59
CA GLY A 115 -7.78 15.06 -3.64
C GLY A 115 -8.63 14.21 -4.59
N ALA A 116 -8.11 13.08 -5.09
CA ALA A 116 -8.88 12.15 -5.92
C ALA A 116 -9.96 11.44 -5.10
N ALA A 117 -10.91 10.76 -5.74
CA ALA A 117 -11.99 10.08 -5.04
C ALA A 117 -11.54 8.75 -4.43
N ASP A 118 -12.08 8.40 -3.26
CA ASP A 118 -11.78 7.12 -2.60
C ASP A 118 -12.38 5.91 -3.33
N ALA A 119 -13.59 6.07 -3.89
CA ALA A 119 -14.37 5.02 -4.54
C ALA A 119 -14.08 4.92 -6.06
N GLU A 120 -12.80 4.90 -6.45
CA GLU A 120 -12.39 4.64 -7.83
C GLU A 120 -11.98 3.18 -8.04
N ARG A 121 -12.20 2.63 -9.25
CA ARG A 121 -11.73 1.28 -9.58
C ARG A 121 -10.21 1.26 -9.61
N ASP A 122 -9.60 0.60 -8.62
CA ASP A 122 -8.16 0.61 -8.40
C ASP A 122 -7.77 -0.50 -7.41
N ILE A 123 -6.49 -0.85 -7.37
CA ILE A 123 -5.96 -1.57 -6.20
C ILE A 123 -6.13 -0.69 -4.95
N ARG A 124 -6.26 -1.30 -3.78
CA ARG A 124 -6.16 -0.60 -2.50
C ARG A 124 -4.87 -0.97 -1.78
N GLY A 125 -4.11 0.03 -1.35
CA GLY A 125 -2.97 -0.16 -0.46
C GLY A 125 -3.42 -0.60 0.93
N PHE A 126 -2.66 -1.51 1.54
CA PHE A 126 -2.89 -2.10 2.85
C PHE A 126 -1.56 -2.11 3.62
N ALA A 127 -1.10 -0.93 4.06
CA ALA A 127 0.19 -0.78 4.71
C ALA A 127 0.05 -0.82 6.23
N LEU A 128 0.82 -1.69 6.89
CA LEU A 128 0.82 -1.89 8.33
C LEU A 128 2.22 -1.62 8.89
N LYS A 129 2.28 -0.95 10.03
CA LYS A 129 3.49 -0.73 10.84
C LYS A 129 3.25 -1.32 12.22
N PHE A 130 4.05 -2.29 12.60
CA PHE A 130 4.00 -2.91 13.93
C PHE A 130 5.17 -2.37 14.75
N TYR A 131 4.87 -1.81 15.93
CA TYR A 131 5.88 -1.25 16.83
C TYR A 131 6.40 -2.35 17.76
N THR A 132 7.27 -3.22 17.26
CA THR A 132 7.79 -4.38 18.00
C THR A 132 8.91 -3.98 18.98
N GLU A 133 9.30 -4.91 19.86
CA GLU A 133 10.40 -4.71 20.81
C GLU A 133 11.79 -4.74 20.13
N GLU A 134 11.87 -5.27 18.91
CA GLU A 134 13.12 -5.41 18.13
C GLU A 134 13.13 -4.54 16.86
N GLY A 135 12.30 -3.49 16.83
CA GLY A 135 12.21 -2.53 15.73
C GLY A 135 10.81 -2.39 15.15
N ASN A 136 10.62 -1.42 14.27
CA ASN A 136 9.38 -1.32 13.52
C ASN A 136 9.40 -2.33 12.37
N TRP A 137 8.38 -3.17 12.28
CA TRP A 137 8.15 -4.00 11.10
C TRP A 137 7.06 -3.37 10.22
N ASP A 138 7.38 -3.13 8.95
CA ASP A 138 6.42 -2.61 7.98
C ASP A 138 5.98 -3.68 6.97
N MET A 139 4.73 -4.12 7.08
CA MET A 139 4.08 -4.96 6.07
C MET A 139 3.33 -4.08 5.05
N VAL A 140 3.99 -3.78 3.93
CA VAL A 140 3.48 -2.82 2.92
C VAL A 140 2.73 -3.55 1.81
N GLY A 141 1.51 -3.97 2.14
CA GLY A 141 0.66 -4.80 1.29
C GLY A 141 -0.34 -4.05 0.41
N ASN A 142 -1.17 -4.83 -0.27
CA ASN A 142 -2.33 -4.39 -1.06
C ASN A 142 -3.57 -5.26 -0.74
N ASN A 143 -4.74 -4.90 -1.26
CA ASN A 143 -5.95 -5.70 -1.18
C ASN A 143 -6.03 -6.88 -2.16
N THR A 144 -4.92 -7.17 -2.85
CA THR A 144 -4.78 -8.25 -3.84
C THR A 144 -3.54 -9.09 -3.52
N PRO A 145 -3.59 -10.42 -3.70
CA PRO A 145 -2.46 -11.30 -3.43
C PRO A 145 -1.35 -11.22 -4.51
N VAL A 146 -1.62 -10.57 -5.64
CA VAL A 146 -0.68 -10.44 -6.77
C VAL A 146 -0.54 -8.98 -7.20
N PHE A 147 0.28 -8.73 -8.21
CA PHE A 147 0.42 -7.41 -8.82
C PHE A 147 0.49 -7.51 -10.35
N PHE A 148 0.46 -6.37 -11.04
CA PHE A 148 0.53 -6.33 -12.51
C PHE A 148 1.90 -6.75 -13.08
N LEU A 149 2.95 -6.70 -12.27
CA LEU A 149 4.34 -6.76 -12.71
C LEU A 149 5.12 -7.78 -11.88
N ARG A 150 6.11 -8.40 -12.52
CA ARG A 150 7.09 -9.31 -11.92
C ARG A 150 8.54 -8.85 -11.99
N ASP A 151 8.79 -7.67 -12.59
CA ASP A 151 10.09 -7.00 -12.61
C ASP A 151 9.94 -5.49 -12.38
N PRO A 152 10.72 -4.89 -11.46
CA PRO A 152 10.57 -3.50 -11.06
C PRO A 152 10.92 -2.49 -12.15
N ARG A 153 11.63 -2.91 -13.21
CA ARG A 153 11.92 -2.03 -14.37
C ARG A 153 10.66 -1.44 -14.97
N LYS A 154 9.53 -2.13 -14.87
CA LYS A 154 8.23 -1.71 -15.42
C LYS A 154 7.42 -0.83 -14.47
N PHE A 155 7.85 -0.63 -13.22
CA PHE A 155 7.05 0.11 -12.22
C PHE A 155 6.90 1.60 -12.55
N PRO A 156 7.95 2.34 -12.98
CA PRO A 156 7.79 3.72 -13.41
C PRO A 156 6.90 3.87 -14.65
N ASP A 157 6.90 2.88 -15.54
CA ASP A 157 6.05 2.84 -16.74
C ASP A 157 4.58 2.65 -16.35
N LEU A 158 4.29 1.67 -15.46
CA LEU A 158 2.97 1.48 -14.87
C LEU A 158 2.46 2.78 -14.24
N ASN A 159 3.29 3.49 -13.46
CA ASN A 159 2.92 4.77 -12.87
C ASN A 159 2.49 5.81 -13.92
N LYS A 160 3.10 5.83 -15.12
CA LYS A 160 2.67 6.75 -16.19
C LYS A 160 1.39 6.27 -16.86
N ALA A 161 1.31 4.97 -17.16
CA ALA A 161 0.18 4.36 -17.86
C ALA A 161 -1.14 4.55 -17.11
N VAL A 162 -1.14 4.40 -15.78
CA VAL A 162 -2.38 4.49 -14.96
C VAL A 162 -2.68 5.90 -14.42
N LYS A 163 -1.73 6.84 -14.53
CA LYS A 163 -1.93 8.24 -14.10
C LYS A 163 -2.25 9.15 -15.28
N ARG A 164 -2.04 10.45 -15.09
CA ARG A 164 -2.39 11.49 -16.04
C ARG A 164 -1.41 11.50 -17.22
N ASP A 165 -1.96 11.51 -18.42
CA ASP A 165 -1.22 11.73 -19.66
C ASP A 165 -0.52 13.10 -19.63
N PRO A 166 0.74 13.21 -20.08
CA PRO A 166 1.52 14.43 -19.96
C PRO A 166 0.99 15.60 -20.79
N ARG A 167 0.15 15.36 -21.80
CA ARG A 167 -0.43 16.41 -22.64
C ARG A 167 -1.82 16.81 -22.16
N THR A 168 -2.68 15.84 -21.83
CA THR A 168 -4.08 16.12 -21.48
C THR A 168 -4.29 16.37 -19.99
N ASN A 169 -3.34 15.94 -19.15
CA ASN A 169 -3.47 15.93 -17.69
C ASN A 169 -4.70 15.14 -17.17
N MET A 170 -5.22 14.22 -17.99
CA MET A 170 -6.32 13.30 -17.66
C MET A 170 -5.81 11.86 -17.73
N ARG A 171 -6.49 10.91 -17.07
CA ARG A 171 -6.22 9.49 -17.30
C ARG A 171 -6.50 9.15 -18.76
N SER A 172 -5.65 8.33 -19.37
CA SER A 172 -5.80 7.88 -20.76
C SER A 172 -6.03 6.37 -20.76
N ALA A 173 -7.24 5.95 -21.14
CA ALA A 173 -7.55 4.53 -21.30
C ALA A 173 -6.61 3.88 -22.32
N THR A 174 -6.28 4.59 -23.41
CA THR A 174 -5.29 4.14 -24.41
C THR A 174 -3.93 3.89 -23.79
N ASN A 175 -3.37 4.82 -23.00
CA ASN A 175 -2.04 4.64 -22.38
C ASN A 175 -2.05 3.47 -21.39
N ASN A 176 -3.13 3.34 -20.62
CA ASN A 176 -3.27 2.28 -19.64
C ASN A 176 -3.36 0.90 -20.31
N TRP A 177 -4.31 0.74 -21.22
CA TRP A 177 -4.59 -0.54 -21.86
C TRP A 177 -3.52 -0.95 -22.88
N ASP A 178 -2.86 -0.01 -23.57
CA ASP A 178 -1.72 -0.38 -24.42
C ASP A 178 -0.61 -1.02 -23.59
N PHE A 179 -0.28 -0.41 -22.43
CA PHE A 179 0.72 -0.95 -21.52
C PHE A 179 0.31 -2.31 -20.94
N TRP A 180 -0.91 -2.45 -20.42
CA TRP A 180 -1.39 -3.72 -19.86
C TRP A 180 -1.49 -4.84 -20.89
N THR A 181 -1.96 -4.55 -22.11
CA THR A 181 -2.13 -5.58 -23.15
C THR A 181 -0.81 -6.08 -23.72
N LEU A 182 0.27 -5.33 -23.56
CA LEU A 182 1.63 -5.73 -23.92
C LEU A 182 2.41 -6.41 -22.80
N LEU A 183 1.75 -6.70 -21.68
CA LEU A 183 2.30 -7.45 -20.55
C LEU A 183 1.34 -8.59 -20.23
N PRO A 184 1.40 -9.75 -20.93
CA PRO A 184 0.49 -10.85 -20.66
C PRO A 184 0.55 -11.32 -19.20
N GLU A 185 1.70 -11.16 -18.52
CA GLU A 185 1.85 -11.40 -17.08
C GLU A 185 0.94 -10.53 -16.18
N ALA A 186 0.44 -9.39 -16.68
CA ALA A 186 -0.45 -8.50 -15.95
C ALA A 186 -1.90 -9.01 -15.90
N LEU A 187 -2.28 -9.98 -16.75
CA LEU A 187 -3.68 -10.39 -16.92
C LEU A 187 -4.31 -10.84 -15.59
N HIS A 188 -3.57 -11.52 -14.71
CA HIS A 188 -4.09 -11.95 -13.42
C HIS A 188 -4.56 -10.78 -12.55
N GLN A 189 -3.76 -9.72 -12.44
CA GLN A 189 -4.15 -8.54 -11.70
C GLN A 189 -5.23 -7.73 -12.43
N VAL A 190 -5.20 -7.67 -13.77
CA VAL A 190 -6.26 -7.06 -14.58
C VAL A 190 -7.61 -7.74 -14.32
N THR A 191 -7.66 -9.06 -14.32
CA THR A 191 -8.87 -9.83 -13.97
C THR A 191 -9.37 -9.49 -12.56
N ILE A 192 -8.48 -9.34 -11.58
CA ILE A 192 -8.86 -8.94 -10.21
C ILE A 192 -9.42 -7.52 -10.17
N VAL A 193 -8.75 -6.53 -10.77
CA VAL A 193 -9.19 -5.12 -10.67
C VAL A 193 -10.42 -4.83 -11.55
N MET A 194 -10.67 -5.62 -12.59
CA MET A 194 -11.89 -5.54 -13.40
C MET A 194 -13.05 -6.36 -12.82
N SER A 195 -12.80 -7.27 -11.88
CA SER A 195 -13.85 -7.95 -11.12
C SER A 195 -14.62 -6.99 -10.19
N ASP A 196 -15.63 -7.50 -9.50
CA ASP A 196 -16.31 -6.77 -8.42
C ASP A 196 -15.34 -6.23 -7.36
N ARG A 197 -14.24 -6.93 -7.06
CA ARG A 197 -13.24 -6.54 -6.05
C ARG A 197 -12.39 -5.32 -6.39
N GLY A 198 -12.49 -4.79 -7.61
CA GLY A 198 -11.82 -3.54 -8.01
C GLY A 198 -12.37 -2.29 -7.30
N LEU A 199 -13.56 -2.41 -6.70
CA LEU A 199 -14.26 -1.36 -5.98
C LEU A 199 -14.76 -1.88 -4.62
N PRO A 200 -13.90 -2.08 -3.60
CA PRO A 200 -14.38 -2.40 -2.26
C PRO A 200 -15.33 -1.31 -1.75
N ALA A 201 -16.39 -1.67 -1.03
CA ALA A 201 -17.36 -0.70 -0.50
C ALA A 201 -16.80 0.20 0.60
N SER A 202 -15.80 -0.30 1.33
CA SER A 202 -14.98 0.48 2.24
C SER A 202 -13.65 -0.20 2.49
N TYR A 203 -12.73 0.47 3.20
CA TYR A 203 -11.48 -0.17 3.63
C TYR A 203 -11.70 -1.34 4.59
N ARG A 204 -12.80 -1.36 5.35
CA ARG A 204 -13.12 -2.43 6.31
C ARG A 204 -13.57 -3.71 5.60
N ASN A 205 -14.13 -3.60 4.40
CA ASN A 205 -14.70 -4.71 3.64
C ASN A 205 -13.76 -5.31 2.57
N MET A 206 -12.44 -5.17 2.75
CA MET A 206 -11.44 -5.79 1.88
C MET A 206 -10.45 -6.65 2.67
N HIS A 207 -9.90 -7.67 2.00
CA HIS A 207 -8.72 -8.36 2.51
C HIS A 207 -7.47 -7.49 2.31
N GLY A 208 -6.39 -7.84 3.00
CA GLY A 208 -5.03 -7.38 2.75
C GLY A 208 -4.09 -8.55 2.49
N PHE A 209 -2.99 -8.30 1.81
CA PHE A 209 -1.97 -9.30 1.49
C PHE A 209 -0.60 -8.64 1.46
N GLY A 210 0.44 -9.37 1.89
CA GLY A 210 1.82 -8.95 1.61
C GLY A 210 2.19 -9.02 0.12
N SER A 211 1.41 -9.80 -0.64
CA SER A 211 1.55 -10.15 -2.06
C SER A 211 2.83 -10.93 -2.38
N HIS A 212 3.99 -10.33 -2.09
CA HIS A 212 5.30 -10.96 -2.25
C HIS A 212 5.43 -12.22 -1.41
N THR A 213 6.33 -13.08 -1.88
CA THR A 213 6.97 -14.06 -1.02
C THR A 213 8.01 -13.32 -0.16
N TYR A 214 7.99 -13.54 1.14
CA TYR A 214 9.01 -13.12 2.10
C TYR A 214 9.69 -14.38 2.66
N SER A 215 10.57 -14.23 3.64
CA SER A 215 11.06 -15.35 4.43
C SER A 215 10.79 -15.19 5.92
N PHE A 216 10.59 -16.32 6.59
CA PHE A 216 10.81 -16.47 8.02
C PHE A 216 12.09 -17.24 8.27
N TRP A 217 12.67 -17.04 9.45
CA TRP A 217 13.70 -17.93 9.98
C TRP A 217 13.54 -18.10 11.48
N ASN A 218 13.75 -19.33 11.97
CA ASN A 218 13.54 -19.69 13.37
C ASN A 218 14.84 -19.67 14.20
N GLU A 219 14.75 -20.02 15.48
CA GLU A 219 15.92 -20.12 16.39
C GLU A 219 16.98 -21.13 15.93
N ALA A 220 16.58 -22.15 15.16
CA ALA A 220 17.50 -23.12 14.55
C ALA A 220 18.16 -22.61 13.25
N LYS A 221 17.88 -21.35 12.85
CA LYS A 221 18.33 -20.73 11.60
C LYS A 221 17.84 -21.46 10.35
N GLU A 222 16.68 -22.12 10.43
CA GLU A 222 16.01 -22.72 9.28
C GLU A 222 15.19 -21.65 8.56
N ARG A 223 15.32 -21.53 7.24
CA ARG A 223 14.55 -20.58 6.43
C ARG A 223 13.26 -21.22 5.91
N PHE A 224 12.20 -20.43 5.92
CA PHE A 224 10.93 -20.77 5.28
C PHE A 224 10.50 -19.60 4.39
N TRP A 225 9.95 -19.88 3.22
CA TRP A 225 9.27 -18.88 2.41
C TRP A 225 7.86 -18.66 2.93
N VAL A 226 7.39 -17.40 2.95
CA VAL A 226 6.11 -17.05 3.57
C VAL A 226 5.31 -16.04 2.73
N LYS A 227 3.98 -16.23 2.66
CA LYS A 227 3.03 -15.23 2.15
C LYS A 227 2.03 -14.81 3.22
N PHE A 228 1.89 -13.50 3.42
CA PHE A 228 1.01 -12.91 4.44
C PHE A 228 -0.40 -12.59 3.90
N HIS A 229 -1.41 -12.92 4.70
CA HIS A 229 -2.83 -12.74 4.37
C HIS A 229 -3.58 -12.11 5.55
N PHE A 230 -4.34 -11.06 5.29
CA PHE A 230 -5.15 -10.35 6.29
C PHE A 230 -6.61 -10.43 5.88
N ARG A 231 -7.39 -11.29 6.53
CA ARG A 231 -8.79 -11.55 6.16
C ARG A 231 -9.72 -10.70 7.01
N THR A 232 -10.42 -9.75 6.36
CA THR A 232 -11.46 -8.93 7.01
C THR A 232 -12.47 -9.82 7.76
N GLN A 233 -12.79 -9.41 8.98
CA GLN A 233 -13.86 -10.01 9.78
C GLN A 233 -15.23 -9.34 9.54
N GLN A 234 -15.29 -8.29 8.71
CA GLN A 234 -16.52 -7.55 8.38
C GLN A 234 -17.21 -8.10 7.12
N GLY A 235 -16.59 -9.09 6.47
CA GLY A 235 -17.03 -9.64 5.20
C GLY A 235 -16.61 -8.79 4.01
N ILE A 236 -16.46 -9.43 2.83
CA ILE A 236 -16.20 -8.74 1.58
C ILE A 236 -17.49 -8.06 1.10
N LYS A 237 -17.39 -6.78 0.75
CA LYS A 237 -18.46 -5.99 0.13
C LYS A 237 -17.83 -5.08 -0.92
N ASN A 238 -18.48 -4.96 -2.06
CA ASN A 238 -18.00 -4.19 -3.20
C ASN A 238 -19.11 -3.25 -3.71
N LEU A 239 -18.73 -2.25 -4.47
CA LEU A 239 -19.61 -1.37 -5.24
C LEU A 239 -19.55 -1.76 -6.72
N THR A 240 -20.66 -1.60 -7.41
CA THR A 240 -20.69 -1.51 -8.87
C THR A 240 -20.14 -0.16 -9.35
N ASP A 241 -19.81 -0.04 -10.64
CA ASP A 241 -19.36 1.24 -11.22
C ASP A 241 -20.42 2.35 -11.05
N ALA A 242 -21.72 2.01 -11.12
CA ALA A 242 -22.82 2.95 -10.97
C ALA A 242 -22.97 3.46 -9.52
N GLU A 243 -22.93 2.55 -8.54
CA GLU A 243 -22.96 2.91 -7.11
C GLU A 243 -21.74 3.75 -6.74
N ALA A 244 -20.55 3.37 -7.24
CA ALA A 244 -19.34 4.13 -7.04
C ALA A 244 -19.45 5.55 -7.62
N ALA A 245 -20.03 5.72 -8.81
CA ALA A 245 -20.26 7.04 -9.39
C ALA A 245 -21.20 7.92 -8.54
N GLU A 246 -22.26 7.34 -7.95
CA GLU A 246 -23.16 8.05 -7.04
C GLU A 246 -22.45 8.46 -5.73
N VAL A 247 -21.67 7.53 -5.15
CA VAL A 247 -20.85 7.80 -3.97
C VAL A 247 -19.86 8.91 -4.27
N VAL A 248 -19.11 8.85 -5.37
CA VAL A 248 -18.14 9.91 -5.73
C VAL A 248 -18.84 11.24 -6.02
N GLY A 249 -20.01 11.24 -6.65
CA GLY A 249 -20.80 12.46 -6.88
C GLY A 249 -21.16 13.19 -5.58
N SER A 250 -21.41 12.44 -4.51
CA SER A 250 -21.78 12.98 -3.19
C SER A 250 -20.58 13.22 -2.27
N ASP A 251 -19.63 12.29 -2.20
CA ASP A 251 -18.52 12.30 -1.24
C ASP A 251 -17.23 11.67 -1.84
N ARG A 252 -16.18 12.49 -1.99
CA ARG A 252 -14.86 12.03 -2.48
C ARG A 252 -14.04 11.37 -1.37
N GLU A 253 -14.46 11.53 -0.11
CA GLU A 253 -13.78 11.08 1.10
C GLU A 253 -14.52 9.91 1.76
N SER A 254 -15.36 9.20 0.98
CA SER A 254 -16.31 8.20 1.48
C SER A 254 -15.67 7.07 2.28
N HIS A 255 -14.46 6.62 1.92
CA HIS A 255 -13.78 5.55 2.65
C HIS A 255 -13.04 6.09 3.88
N GLN A 256 -12.49 7.32 3.81
CA GLN A 256 -11.99 8.02 5.00
C GLN A 256 -13.10 8.19 6.03
N LYS A 257 -14.27 8.64 5.57
CA LYS A 257 -15.45 8.85 6.41
C LYS A 257 -15.94 7.54 7.04
N ASP A 258 -16.08 6.46 6.26
CA ASP A 258 -16.46 5.14 6.79
C ASP A 258 -15.51 4.66 7.89
N LEU A 259 -14.19 4.71 7.65
CA LEU A 259 -13.21 4.25 8.63
C LEU A 259 -13.22 5.11 9.89
N TYR A 260 -13.22 6.44 9.73
CA TYR A 260 -13.20 7.39 10.83
C TYR A 260 -14.45 7.25 11.70
N ASP A 261 -15.63 7.28 11.08
CA ASP A 261 -16.92 7.21 11.78
C ASP A 261 -17.08 5.84 12.45
N ALA A 262 -16.63 4.74 11.83
CA ALA A 262 -16.68 3.41 12.47
C ALA A 262 -15.88 3.39 13.77
N ILE A 263 -14.67 3.96 13.79
CA ILE A 263 -13.81 4.00 14.98
C ILE A 263 -14.40 4.93 16.05
N GLU A 264 -14.89 6.12 15.69
CA GLU A 264 -15.55 7.03 16.65
C GLU A 264 -16.79 6.40 17.30
N ASN A 265 -17.50 5.53 16.56
CA ASN A 265 -18.69 4.83 17.05
C ASN A 265 -18.38 3.52 17.80
N GLY A 266 -17.10 3.14 17.96
CA GLY A 266 -16.70 1.89 18.61
C GLY A 266 -16.89 0.62 17.75
N ASP A 267 -17.20 0.75 16.46
CA ASP A 267 -17.28 -0.35 15.48
C ASP A 267 -15.89 -0.66 14.90
N PHE A 268 -14.97 -1.10 15.77
CA PHE A 268 -13.57 -1.30 15.44
C PHE A 268 -13.37 -2.39 14.37
N PRO A 269 -12.85 -2.06 13.17
CA PRO A 269 -12.61 -3.06 12.15
C PRO A 269 -11.44 -3.98 12.54
N LYS A 270 -11.64 -5.27 12.27
CA LYS A 270 -10.72 -6.36 12.59
C LYS A 270 -10.34 -7.20 11.38
N TRP A 271 -9.10 -7.67 11.37
CA TRP A 271 -8.60 -8.65 10.40
C TRP A 271 -7.87 -9.78 11.11
N LYS A 272 -8.09 -11.01 10.66
CA LYS A 272 -7.27 -12.15 11.05
C LYS A 272 -6.06 -12.26 10.13
N MET A 273 -4.88 -12.37 10.71
CA MET A 273 -3.63 -12.65 10.02
C MET A 273 -3.45 -14.16 9.84
N TYR A 274 -3.15 -14.54 8.60
CA TYR A 274 -2.75 -15.88 8.22
C TYR A 274 -1.43 -15.84 7.44
N VAL A 275 -0.73 -16.96 7.43
CA VAL A 275 0.46 -17.18 6.62
C VAL A 275 0.32 -18.46 5.81
N GLN A 276 0.86 -18.48 4.59
CA GLN A 276 1.25 -19.71 3.90
C GLN A 276 2.75 -19.90 4.13
N ILE A 277 3.19 -21.12 4.42
CA ILE A 277 4.59 -21.42 4.73
C ILE A 277 5.07 -22.54 3.82
N MET A 278 6.17 -22.28 3.12
CA MET A 278 6.86 -23.19 2.21
C MET A 278 8.29 -23.42 2.73
N PRO A 279 8.71 -24.66 3.04
CA PRO A 279 10.11 -24.96 3.33
C PRO A 279 11.05 -24.47 2.23
N GLU A 280 12.26 -24.00 2.58
CA GLU A 280 13.18 -23.36 1.62
C GLU A 280 13.43 -24.22 0.36
N ALA A 281 13.65 -25.52 0.54
CA ALA A 281 13.96 -26.46 -0.54
C ALA A 281 12.79 -26.72 -1.52
N GLU A 282 11.55 -26.49 -1.11
CA GLU A 282 10.38 -26.74 -1.98
C GLU A 282 10.26 -25.70 -3.11
N ALA A 283 10.88 -24.53 -2.95
CA ALA A 283 10.91 -23.49 -3.98
C ALA A 283 11.53 -23.97 -5.31
N ASP A 284 12.43 -24.95 -5.27
CA ASP A 284 13.07 -25.53 -6.46
C ASP A 284 12.19 -26.58 -7.17
N THR A 285 11.05 -26.96 -6.57
CA THR A 285 10.25 -28.12 -7.01
C THR A 285 8.81 -27.80 -7.37
N VAL A 286 8.29 -26.65 -6.91
CA VAL A 286 6.92 -26.24 -7.22
C VAL A 286 6.74 -25.93 -8.72
N PRO A 287 5.56 -26.21 -9.31
CA PRO A 287 5.35 -26.08 -10.76
C PRO A 287 5.12 -24.64 -11.22
N TYR A 288 5.21 -23.66 -10.32
CA TYR A 288 5.05 -22.23 -10.57
C TYR A 288 6.24 -21.50 -9.96
N HIS A 289 6.70 -20.40 -10.57
CA HIS A 289 7.79 -19.61 -9.99
C HIS A 289 7.35 -19.01 -8.63
N PRO A 290 7.92 -19.45 -7.48
CA PRO A 290 7.40 -19.10 -6.15
C PRO A 290 7.65 -17.64 -5.75
N PHE A 291 8.51 -16.93 -6.48
CA PHE A 291 8.85 -15.52 -6.28
C PHE A 291 8.33 -14.60 -7.40
N ASP A 292 7.40 -15.09 -8.25
CA ASP A 292 6.73 -14.27 -9.25
C ASP A 292 5.53 -13.58 -8.60
N LEU A 293 5.57 -12.25 -8.50
CA LEU A 293 4.52 -11.44 -7.88
C LEU A 293 3.17 -11.50 -8.63
N THR A 294 3.14 -12.01 -9.86
CA THR A 294 1.90 -12.21 -10.62
C THR A 294 1.21 -13.53 -10.27
N LYS A 295 1.81 -14.35 -9.40
CA LYS A 295 1.33 -15.69 -9.03
C LYS A 295 1.05 -15.82 -7.53
N VAL A 296 -0.05 -16.51 -7.22
CA VAL A 296 -0.36 -16.99 -5.87
C VAL A 296 0.21 -18.39 -5.66
N TRP A 297 0.36 -18.79 -4.40
CA TRP A 297 0.52 -20.19 -4.04
C TRP A 297 -0.86 -20.80 -3.83
N PRO A 298 -1.25 -21.86 -4.57
CA PRO A 298 -2.52 -22.53 -4.36
C PRO A 298 -2.68 -22.94 -2.90
N LYS A 299 -3.86 -22.65 -2.32
CA LYS A 299 -4.15 -23.01 -0.92
C LYS A 299 -4.26 -24.51 -0.68
N GLY A 300 -4.42 -25.30 -1.75
CA GLY A 300 -4.36 -26.76 -1.69
C GLY A 300 -2.95 -27.27 -1.43
N ASP A 301 -1.94 -26.57 -1.95
CA ASP A 301 -0.52 -26.92 -1.77
C ASP A 301 -0.02 -26.38 -0.44
N TYR A 302 -0.30 -25.10 -0.16
CA TYR A 302 0.12 -24.42 1.06
C TYR A 302 -1.11 -23.81 1.77
N PRO A 303 -1.71 -24.50 2.75
CA PRO A 303 -2.89 -24.01 3.44
C PRO A 303 -2.59 -22.77 4.30
N LEU A 304 -3.64 -22.00 4.61
CA LEU A 304 -3.54 -20.87 5.51
C LEU A 304 -3.38 -21.34 6.96
N ILE A 305 -2.34 -20.84 7.63
CA ILE A 305 -2.07 -21.04 9.05
C ILE A 305 -2.42 -19.75 9.77
N GLU A 306 -3.36 -19.80 10.73
CA GLU A 306 -3.75 -18.63 11.54
C GLU A 306 -2.59 -18.22 12.45
N VAL A 307 -2.38 -16.92 12.63
CA VAL A 307 -1.31 -16.35 13.47
C VAL A 307 -1.87 -15.51 14.60
N GLY A 308 -2.76 -14.57 14.25
CA GLY A 308 -3.29 -13.58 15.17
C GLY A 308 -4.37 -12.73 14.53
N GLU A 309 -4.79 -11.69 15.22
CA GLU A 309 -5.72 -10.70 14.70
C GLU A 309 -5.29 -9.29 15.09
N PHE A 310 -5.69 -8.30 14.30
CA PHE A 310 -5.60 -6.91 14.71
C PHE A 310 -6.94 -6.20 14.60
N GLU A 311 -7.13 -5.22 15.46
CA GLU A 311 -8.23 -4.26 15.41
C GLU A 311 -7.70 -2.83 15.30
N LEU A 312 -8.39 -1.97 14.55
CA LEU A 312 -8.11 -0.53 14.53
C LEU A 312 -9.12 0.17 15.43
N ASN A 313 -8.62 0.85 16.46
CA ASN A 313 -9.45 1.33 17.57
C ASN A 313 -9.17 2.78 17.97
N LYS A 314 -8.29 3.48 17.25
CA LYS A 314 -8.00 4.90 17.51
C LYS A 314 -7.71 5.67 16.22
N ASN A 315 -8.48 6.73 15.99
CA ASN A 315 -8.20 7.72 14.94
C ASN A 315 -6.97 8.57 15.29
N SER A 316 -6.28 9.07 14.27
CA SER A 316 -5.20 10.04 14.46
C SER A 316 -5.76 11.37 14.99
N ASP A 317 -5.11 11.93 16.01
CA ASP A 317 -5.48 13.27 16.52
C ASP A 317 -5.20 14.37 15.48
N ASN A 318 -4.20 14.15 14.62
CA ASN A 318 -3.92 15.02 13.48
C ASN A 318 -3.54 14.21 12.23
N TYR A 319 -4.37 14.28 11.19
CA TYR A 319 -4.16 13.56 9.93
C TYR A 319 -2.79 13.84 9.29
N PHE A 320 -2.34 15.10 9.29
CA PHE A 320 -1.07 15.45 8.64
C PHE A 320 0.14 14.84 9.36
N VAL A 321 0.13 14.88 10.69
CA VAL A 321 1.21 14.34 11.53
C VAL A 321 1.29 12.82 11.42
N ASP A 322 0.16 12.13 11.55
CA ASP A 322 0.19 10.67 11.68
C ASP A 322 -0.05 9.95 10.34
N VAL A 323 -0.88 10.49 9.44
CA VAL A 323 -1.26 9.79 8.19
C VAL A 323 -0.44 10.28 7.01
N GLU A 324 -0.39 11.60 6.77
CA GLU A 324 0.34 12.14 5.63
C GLU A 324 1.85 11.89 5.78
N GLN A 325 2.41 12.12 6.97
CA GLN A 325 3.84 11.94 7.23
C GLN A 325 4.27 10.50 7.56
N ALA A 326 3.34 9.54 7.67
CA ALA A 326 3.69 8.13 7.83
C ALA A 326 4.62 7.63 6.71
N ALA A 327 5.64 6.88 7.08
CA ALA A 327 6.61 6.28 6.19
C ALA A 327 6.67 4.78 6.48
N PHE A 328 6.23 3.99 5.50
CA PHE A 328 6.28 2.53 5.54
C PHE A 328 7.32 2.06 4.53
N ALA A 329 8.27 1.21 4.90
CA ALA A 329 9.28 0.70 3.98
C ALA A 329 9.37 -0.83 4.08
N PRO A 330 9.27 -1.60 2.98
CA PRO A 330 9.45 -3.05 3.02
C PRO A 330 10.81 -3.53 3.55
N SER A 331 11.80 -2.63 3.64
CA SER A 331 13.09 -2.87 4.28
C SER A 331 13.10 -2.71 5.80
N ASN A 332 12.04 -2.16 6.40
CA ASN A 332 11.85 -2.16 7.85
C ASN A 332 11.35 -3.55 8.27
N LEU A 333 12.31 -4.43 8.49
CA LEU A 333 12.15 -5.82 8.91
C LEU A 333 12.67 -5.98 10.34
N VAL A 334 12.31 -7.10 10.96
CA VAL A 334 12.73 -7.46 12.32
C VAL A 334 13.30 -8.88 12.31
N PRO A 335 14.18 -9.27 13.24
CA PRO A 335 14.71 -10.62 13.31
C PRO A 335 13.60 -11.67 13.21
N GLY A 336 13.84 -12.74 12.47
CA GLY A 336 12.84 -13.78 12.16
C GLY A 336 11.91 -13.48 10.98
N ILE A 337 11.90 -12.25 10.43
CA ILE A 337 11.19 -11.90 9.19
C ILE A 337 12.17 -11.25 8.21
N SER A 338 12.30 -11.80 7.01
CA SER A 338 13.20 -11.28 5.98
C SER A 338 12.60 -11.39 4.58
N VAL A 339 13.42 -11.16 3.56
CA VAL A 339 13.03 -11.01 2.15
C VAL A 339 13.21 -12.31 1.37
N SER A 340 12.69 -12.33 0.16
CA SER A 340 12.92 -13.39 -0.83
C SER A 340 13.57 -12.78 -2.09
N PRO A 341 14.04 -13.60 -3.06
CA PRO A 341 14.60 -13.09 -4.31
C PRO A 341 13.53 -12.58 -5.31
N ASP A 342 12.27 -12.38 -4.90
CA ASP A 342 11.26 -11.69 -5.71
C ASP A 342 11.80 -10.35 -6.22
N LYS A 343 11.98 -10.23 -7.55
CA LYS A 343 12.61 -9.06 -8.19
C LYS A 343 11.89 -7.76 -7.85
N MET A 344 10.56 -7.80 -7.73
CA MET A 344 9.77 -6.63 -7.35
C MET A 344 10.03 -6.25 -5.90
N LEU A 345 10.05 -7.22 -4.98
CA LEU A 345 10.35 -6.97 -3.56
C LEU A 345 11.74 -6.35 -3.42
N GLN A 346 12.76 -6.91 -4.07
CA GLN A 346 14.15 -6.48 -4.00
C GLN A 346 14.34 -4.98 -4.28
N ASN A 347 13.69 -4.44 -5.32
CA ASN A 347 13.77 -3.00 -5.58
C ASN A 347 13.02 -2.16 -4.53
N ARG A 348 11.89 -2.65 -4.01
CA ARG A 348 11.11 -1.95 -2.98
C ARG A 348 11.89 -1.76 -1.68
N LEU A 349 12.87 -2.63 -1.38
CA LEU A 349 13.74 -2.50 -0.20
C LEU A 349 14.53 -1.17 -0.20
N VAL A 350 14.88 -0.67 -1.39
CA VAL A 350 15.64 0.58 -1.54
C VAL A 350 14.72 1.76 -1.81
N ASN A 351 13.76 1.58 -2.73
CA ASN A 351 13.01 2.68 -3.32
C ASN A 351 12.12 3.43 -2.31
N TYR A 352 11.58 2.73 -1.30
CA TYR A 352 10.73 3.38 -0.29
C TYR A 352 11.53 4.33 0.61
N ALA A 353 12.67 3.88 1.14
CA ALA A 353 13.53 4.70 1.99
C ALA A 353 14.03 5.94 1.24
N ASP A 354 14.39 5.79 -0.05
CA ASP A 354 14.79 6.91 -0.89
C ASP A 354 13.67 7.94 -1.08
N ALA A 355 12.49 7.48 -1.51
CA ALA A 355 11.33 8.35 -1.70
C ALA A 355 10.92 9.10 -0.42
N GLN A 356 11.09 8.46 0.75
CA GLN A 356 10.78 9.06 2.06
C GLN A 356 11.77 10.14 2.46
N ARG A 357 13.08 9.94 2.24
CA ARG A 357 14.09 10.97 2.51
C ARG A 357 13.78 12.27 1.76
N TYR A 358 13.32 12.16 0.51
CA TYR A 358 12.85 13.32 -0.26
C TYR A 358 11.55 13.91 0.31
N ARG A 359 10.52 13.06 0.51
CA ARG A 359 9.16 13.52 0.81
C ARG A 359 8.99 14.09 2.21
N VAL A 360 9.56 13.45 3.21
CA VAL A 360 9.37 13.74 4.65
C VAL A 360 10.69 14.04 5.38
N GLY A 361 11.80 14.16 4.63
CA GLY A 361 13.10 14.53 5.16
C GLY A 361 13.94 13.35 5.67
N VAL A 362 15.24 13.58 5.80
CA VAL A 362 16.20 12.55 6.24
C VAL A 362 15.95 12.08 7.69
N ASN A 363 15.44 12.97 8.54
CA ASN A 363 15.16 12.70 9.95
C ASN A 363 13.70 12.25 10.21
N HIS A 364 12.96 11.80 9.20
CA HIS A 364 11.54 11.46 9.31
C HIS A 364 11.20 10.37 10.34
N GLN A 365 12.17 9.55 10.75
CA GLN A 365 12.01 8.57 11.84
C GLN A 365 11.85 9.24 13.22
N GLN A 366 12.09 10.55 13.35
CA GLN A 366 11.79 11.34 14.55
C GLN A 366 10.32 11.74 14.64
N ILE A 367 9.57 11.72 13.53
CA ILE A 367 8.14 12.00 13.50
C ILE A 367 7.42 10.90 14.29
N PRO A 368 6.50 11.22 15.23
CA PRO A 368 5.96 10.26 16.19
C PRO A 368 5.46 8.94 15.59
N VAL A 369 4.66 8.98 14.52
CA VAL A 369 4.12 7.78 13.88
C VAL A 369 5.19 6.85 13.28
N ASN A 370 6.36 7.40 12.92
CA ASN A 370 7.47 6.64 12.33
C ASN A 370 8.49 6.16 13.38
N LYS A 371 8.47 6.78 14.57
CA LYS A 371 9.44 6.53 15.63
C LYS A 371 9.30 5.11 16.19
N PRO A 372 10.39 4.34 16.33
CA PRO A 372 10.35 3.05 17.00
C PRO A 372 9.96 3.18 18.47
N ARG A 373 9.30 2.16 19.01
CA ARG A 373 8.92 2.05 20.43
C ARG A 373 9.82 1.09 21.20
N CYS A 374 11.04 0.92 20.69
CA CYS A 374 12.12 0.13 21.25
C CYS A 374 13.40 1.00 21.34
N PRO A 375 14.47 0.53 22.00
CA PRO A 375 15.76 1.22 21.97
C PRO A 375 16.29 1.41 20.54
N VAL A 376 16.86 2.59 20.25
CA VAL A 376 17.47 2.91 18.94
C VAL A 376 18.85 3.53 19.15
N MET A 377 19.87 2.94 18.51
CA MET A 377 21.27 3.39 18.53
C MET A 377 21.87 3.33 17.11
N SER A 378 21.38 4.17 16.20
CA SER A 378 21.69 4.12 14.76
C SER A 378 22.94 4.89 14.32
N ASN A 379 23.50 5.75 15.19
CA ASN A 379 24.59 6.68 14.86
C ASN A 379 24.33 7.62 13.66
N HIS A 380 23.10 7.75 13.17
CA HIS A 380 22.76 8.78 12.18
C HIS A 380 22.84 10.16 12.85
N ARG A 381 23.60 11.10 12.27
CA ARG A 381 23.84 12.45 12.82
C ARG A 381 23.33 13.55 11.90
N ASP A 382 23.04 14.70 12.48
CA ASP A 382 22.75 15.97 11.78
C ASP A 382 21.54 15.89 10.84
N GLY A 383 21.62 16.44 9.63
CA GLY A 383 20.50 16.50 8.70
C GLY A 383 19.46 17.56 9.04
N GLN A 384 18.63 17.90 8.05
CA GLN A 384 17.61 18.94 8.20
C GLN A 384 16.58 18.56 9.29
N GLY A 385 16.21 19.53 10.13
CA GLY A 385 15.15 19.36 11.12
C GLY A 385 15.49 18.39 12.26
N ARG A 386 16.78 18.29 12.63
CA ARG A 386 17.20 17.46 13.77
C ARG A 386 16.65 18.03 15.08
N VAL A 387 15.75 17.29 15.74
CA VAL A 387 15.06 17.75 16.97
C VAL A 387 15.18 16.78 18.15
N ASP A 388 15.81 15.62 17.97
CA ASP A 388 16.23 14.77 19.07
C ASP A 388 17.57 15.27 19.68
N ASP A 389 18.17 14.47 20.57
CA ASP A 389 19.45 14.79 21.22
C ASP A 389 20.68 14.72 20.29
N ASN A 390 20.49 14.33 19.02
CA ASN A 390 21.54 14.04 18.04
C ASN A 390 22.63 13.10 18.59
N TYR A 391 22.30 12.22 19.54
CA TYR A 391 23.25 11.38 20.31
C TYR A 391 24.36 12.16 21.05
N GLY A 392 24.18 13.47 21.28
CA GLY A 392 25.08 14.32 22.06
C GLY A 392 26.55 14.26 21.62
N SER A 393 27.46 14.17 22.58
CA SER A 393 28.92 14.14 22.34
C SER A 393 29.51 12.74 22.16
N ARG A 394 28.68 11.69 22.00
CA ARG A 394 29.18 10.31 21.81
C ARG A 394 30.14 10.26 20.60
N PRO A 395 31.21 9.42 20.63
CA PRO A 395 31.98 9.09 19.43
C PRO A 395 31.05 8.70 18.29
N HIS A 396 31.29 9.21 17.09
CA HIS A 396 30.38 9.04 15.93
C HIS A 396 30.96 8.10 14.86
N TYR A 397 31.79 7.14 15.25
CA TYR A 397 32.45 6.20 14.33
C TYR A 397 32.58 4.81 14.96
N GLU A 398 32.73 3.80 14.12
CA GLU A 398 33.00 2.40 14.47
C GLU A 398 34.00 1.85 13.43
N PRO A 399 35.01 1.04 13.81
CA PRO A 399 35.32 0.58 15.17
C PRO A 399 35.90 1.68 16.07
N ASN A 400 35.63 1.62 17.37
CA ASN A 400 36.14 2.57 18.37
C ASN A 400 36.48 1.87 19.71
N SER A 401 37.39 2.48 20.48
CA SER A 401 37.84 1.94 21.79
C SER A 401 36.91 2.25 22.96
N PHE A 402 35.68 2.73 22.70
CA PHE A 402 34.72 3.18 23.72
C PHE A 402 33.47 2.29 23.78
N SER A 403 33.48 1.16 23.09
CA SER A 403 32.35 0.21 23.03
C SER A 403 31.04 0.86 22.57
N GLN A 404 31.12 1.87 21.68
CA GLN A 404 29.94 2.48 21.09
C GLN A 404 29.60 1.81 19.76
N TRP A 405 28.31 1.62 19.48
CA TRP A 405 27.81 1.09 18.20
C TRP A 405 28.22 -0.34 17.88
N GLN A 406 28.38 -1.19 18.90
CA GLN A 406 28.72 -2.60 18.70
C GLN A 406 27.65 -3.32 17.89
N GLU A 407 28.08 -4.08 16.88
CA GLU A 407 27.22 -4.98 16.11
C GLU A 407 26.63 -6.11 16.98
N GLN A 408 25.54 -6.73 16.49
CA GLN A 408 24.79 -7.77 17.21
C GLN A 408 24.73 -9.06 16.37
N PRO A 409 25.78 -9.89 16.36
CA PRO A 409 25.91 -11.04 15.46
C PRO A 409 24.90 -12.18 15.73
N ASP A 410 24.26 -12.21 16.90
CA ASP A 410 23.25 -13.22 17.26
C ASP A 410 21.97 -13.11 16.42
N TYR A 411 21.77 -11.99 15.72
CA TYR A 411 20.66 -11.77 14.78
C TYR A 411 21.04 -12.05 13.32
N ALA A 412 22.24 -12.58 13.04
CA ALA A 412 22.65 -12.90 11.68
C ALA A 412 21.78 -14.01 11.07
N GLU A 413 21.14 -13.66 9.94
CA GLU A 413 20.35 -14.60 9.13
C GLU A 413 21.20 -15.76 8.58
N PRO A 414 20.60 -16.93 8.32
CA PRO A 414 21.28 -17.98 7.57
C PRO A 414 21.67 -17.49 6.17
N PRO A 415 22.78 -17.98 5.58
CA PRO A 415 23.14 -17.61 4.21
C PRO A 415 22.04 -18.02 3.21
N LEU A 416 21.90 -17.28 2.11
CA LEU A 416 21.06 -17.66 0.97
C LEU A 416 21.95 -18.25 -0.12
N LYS A 417 21.60 -19.45 -0.61
CA LYS A 417 22.29 -20.04 -1.77
C LYS A 417 21.97 -19.21 -3.02
N ILE A 418 22.99 -18.83 -3.76
CA ILE A 418 22.87 -18.18 -5.07
C ILE A 418 23.58 -19.06 -6.09
N ASP A 419 22.90 -19.36 -7.20
CA ASP A 419 23.44 -20.12 -8.33
C ASP A 419 23.26 -19.33 -9.63
N GLY A 420 24.26 -19.36 -10.50
CA GLY A 420 24.29 -18.61 -11.76
C GLY A 420 25.20 -17.37 -11.80
N TYR A 421 25.27 -16.74 -12.98
CA TYR A 421 26.06 -15.53 -13.23
C TYR A 421 25.23 -14.27 -12.95
N ALA A 422 25.89 -13.13 -12.75
CA ALA A 422 25.18 -11.85 -12.78
C ALA A 422 24.82 -11.48 -14.23
N ALA A 423 23.53 -11.50 -14.58
CA ALA A 423 23.02 -11.15 -15.89
C ALA A 423 21.59 -10.57 -15.83
N HIS A 424 21.12 -10.00 -16.94
CA HIS A 424 19.70 -9.70 -17.13
C HIS A 424 19.00 -10.95 -17.68
N TYR A 425 18.58 -11.85 -16.79
CA TYR A 425 17.82 -13.04 -17.17
C TYR A 425 16.41 -12.67 -17.64
N ASP A 426 16.04 -13.10 -18.85
CA ASP A 426 14.70 -12.88 -19.40
C ASP A 426 13.68 -13.72 -18.62
N PHE A 427 12.75 -13.03 -17.94
CA PHE A 427 11.69 -13.69 -17.18
C PHE A 427 10.75 -14.48 -18.10
N ARG A 428 10.61 -14.12 -19.38
CA ARG A 428 9.72 -14.84 -20.32
C ARG A 428 10.28 -16.22 -20.67
N GLU A 429 11.60 -16.38 -20.68
CA GLU A 429 12.26 -17.68 -20.88
C GLU A 429 12.18 -18.54 -19.62
N ASP A 430 12.30 -17.92 -18.45
CA ASP A 430 12.23 -18.58 -17.13
C ASP A 430 10.81 -19.08 -16.80
N ASP A 431 9.79 -18.23 -17.01
CA ASP A 431 8.39 -18.56 -16.79
C ASP A 431 7.49 -17.78 -17.77
N SER A 432 6.77 -18.53 -18.60
CA SER A 432 5.79 -18.02 -19.56
C SER A 432 4.35 -18.47 -19.27
N ASP A 433 4.07 -18.95 -18.06
CA ASP A 433 2.70 -19.26 -17.65
C ASP A 433 1.99 -17.99 -17.17
N TYR A 434 1.44 -17.26 -18.13
CA TYR A 434 0.68 -16.04 -17.90
C TYR A 434 -0.78 -16.30 -17.53
N PHE A 435 -1.29 -17.50 -17.85
CA PHE A 435 -2.71 -17.70 -18.09
C PHE A 435 -3.37 -18.77 -17.22
N SER A 436 -2.62 -19.67 -16.58
CA SER A 436 -3.22 -20.72 -15.74
C SER A 436 -3.99 -20.18 -14.55
N GLN A 437 -3.41 -19.21 -13.83
CA GLN A 437 -4.01 -18.64 -12.62
C GLN A 437 -5.17 -17.68 -12.88
N PRO A 438 -5.12 -16.73 -13.85
CA PRO A 438 -6.32 -15.97 -14.20
C PRO A 438 -7.46 -16.85 -14.69
N ARG A 439 -7.16 -17.95 -15.41
CA ARG A 439 -8.17 -18.95 -15.82
C ARG A 439 -8.79 -19.64 -14.61
N ALA A 440 -7.99 -20.06 -13.64
CA ALA A 440 -8.49 -20.63 -12.40
C ALA A 440 -9.40 -19.64 -11.64
N LEU A 441 -8.99 -18.37 -11.56
CA LEU A 441 -9.80 -17.31 -10.95
C LEU A 441 -11.12 -17.08 -11.68
N PHE A 442 -11.09 -16.97 -13.01
CA PHE A 442 -12.28 -16.78 -13.85
C PHE A 442 -13.28 -17.94 -13.69
N ASN A 443 -12.79 -19.17 -13.62
CA ASN A 443 -13.62 -20.37 -13.45
C ASN A 443 -14.19 -20.54 -12.03
N LEU A 444 -13.69 -19.77 -11.04
CA LEU A 444 -14.28 -19.69 -9.70
C LEU A 444 -15.40 -18.65 -9.59
N MET A 445 -15.52 -17.74 -10.56
CA MET A 445 -16.55 -16.70 -10.56
C MET A 445 -17.93 -17.30 -10.87
N SER A 446 -18.98 -16.77 -10.24
CA SER A 446 -20.36 -17.04 -10.69
C SER A 446 -20.61 -16.40 -12.06
N ALA A 447 -21.69 -16.81 -12.74
CA ALA A 447 -22.06 -16.22 -14.03
C ALA A 447 -22.29 -14.70 -13.92
N GLU A 448 -22.84 -14.22 -12.80
CA GLU A 448 -23.03 -12.80 -12.51
C GLU A 448 -21.70 -12.08 -12.35
N GLN A 449 -20.75 -12.68 -11.63
CA GLN A 449 -19.41 -12.10 -11.45
C GLN A 449 -18.62 -12.07 -12.76
N GLN A 450 -18.77 -13.08 -13.62
CA GLN A 450 -18.20 -13.09 -14.96
C GLN A 450 -18.79 -11.98 -15.83
N GLN A 451 -20.12 -11.78 -15.77
CA GLN A 451 -20.78 -10.70 -16.50
C GLN A 451 -20.30 -9.32 -16.04
N VAL A 452 -20.19 -9.11 -14.72
CA VAL A 452 -19.62 -7.88 -14.13
C VAL A 452 -18.19 -7.65 -14.60
N LEU A 453 -17.36 -8.70 -14.64
CA LEU A 453 -15.99 -8.62 -15.16
C LEU A 453 -15.97 -8.15 -16.62
N PHE A 454 -16.82 -8.72 -17.49
CA PHE A 454 -16.88 -8.34 -18.90
C PHE A 454 -17.34 -6.89 -19.09
N GLU A 455 -18.39 -6.47 -18.38
CA GLU A 455 -18.94 -5.12 -18.47
C GLU A 455 -17.97 -4.08 -17.95
N ASN A 456 -17.33 -4.32 -16.80
CA ASN A 456 -16.33 -3.40 -16.25
C ASN A 456 -15.14 -3.25 -17.20
N THR A 457 -14.64 -4.36 -17.77
CA THR A 457 -13.58 -4.33 -18.77
C THR A 457 -14.00 -3.51 -19.99
N ALA A 458 -15.18 -3.76 -20.56
CA ALA A 458 -15.65 -3.06 -21.74
C ALA A 458 -15.85 -1.56 -21.49
N ASN A 459 -16.46 -1.19 -20.36
CA ASN A 459 -16.64 0.20 -19.96
C ASN A 459 -15.30 0.92 -19.76
N ASN A 460 -14.32 0.24 -19.16
CA ASN A 460 -12.99 0.82 -18.94
C ASN A 460 -12.18 0.99 -20.23
N MET A 461 -12.47 0.19 -21.26
CA MET A 461 -11.86 0.27 -22.59
C MET A 461 -12.63 1.20 -23.55
N ALA A 462 -13.68 1.89 -23.10
CA ALA A 462 -14.44 2.81 -23.95
C ALA A 462 -13.52 3.86 -24.61
N GLY A 463 -13.54 3.92 -25.94
CA GLY A 463 -12.71 4.85 -26.73
C GLY A 463 -11.25 4.44 -26.91
N VAL A 464 -10.83 3.26 -26.43
CA VAL A 464 -9.50 2.69 -26.72
C VAL A 464 -9.44 2.25 -28.19
N PRO A 465 -8.33 2.50 -28.93
CA PRO A 465 -8.18 2.00 -30.30
C PRO A 465 -8.39 0.49 -30.43
N ASP A 466 -9.08 0.08 -31.50
CA ASP A 466 -9.49 -1.32 -31.73
C ASP A 466 -8.33 -2.32 -31.64
N PHE A 467 -7.14 -1.98 -32.16
CA PHE A 467 -5.99 -2.90 -32.10
C PHE A 467 -5.58 -3.27 -30.66
N ILE A 468 -5.78 -2.37 -29.69
CA ILE A 468 -5.54 -2.63 -28.26
C ILE A 468 -6.68 -3.46 -27.68
N GLN A 469 -7.93 -3.15 -28.03
CA GLN A 469 -9.10 -3.95 -27.62
C GLN A 469 -8.97 -5.40 -28.10
N TYR A 470 -8.63 -5.59 -29.37
CA TYR A 470 -8.33 -6.88 -29.97
C TYR A 470 -7.20 -7.60 -29.23
N ARG A 471 -6.10 -6.91 -28.90
CA ARG A 471 -5.00 -7.50 -28.12
C ARG A 471 -5.47 -7.99 -26.76
N HIS A 472 -6.31 -7.23 -26.05
CA HIS A 472 -6.88 -7.70 -24.79
C HIS A 472 -7.78 -8.93 -24.98
N ILE A 473 -8.66 -8.91 -25.98
CA ILE A 473 -9.53 -10.05 -26.31
C ILE A 473 -8.70 -11.31 -26.58
N ARG A 474 -7.59 -11.19 -27.36
CA ARG A 474 -6.69 -12.32 -27.62
C ARG A 474 -6.07 -12.88 -26.33
N ASN A 475 -5.54 -12.00 -25.46
CA ASN A 475 -5.00 -12.40 -24.15
C ASN A 475 -6.04 -13.11 -23.28
N CYS A 476 -7.27 -12.58 -23.22
CA CYS A 476 -8.38 -13.22 -22.51
C CYS A 476 -8.77 -14.56 -23.14
N ASN A 477 -8.73 -14.70 -24.47
CA ASN A 477 -9.04 -15.95 -25.16
C ASN A 477 -7.99 -17.05 -24.93
N TRP A 478 -6.69 -16.71 -24.85
CA TRP A 478 -5.65 -17.67 -24.44
C TRP A 478 -5.77 -18.07 -22.97
N CYS A 479 -6.31 -17.17 -22.14
CA CYS A 479 -6.67 -17.47 -20.77
C CYS A 479 -7.85 -18.44 -20.70
N ASP A 480 -9.00 -18.09 -21.26
CA ASP A 480 -10.17 -18.97 -21.36
C ASP A 480 -11.04 -18.50 -22.53
N ALA A 481 -11.49 -19.43 -23.38
CA ALA A 481 -12.31 -19.09 -24.54
C ALA A 481 -13.62 -18.38 -24.15
N ALA A 482 -14.23 -18.72 -23.01
CA ALA A 482 -15.43 -18.06 -22.53
C ALA A 482 -15.12 -16.64 -22.02
N TYR A 483 -13.94 -16.42 -21.43
CA TYR A 483 -13.50 -15.08 -21.02
C TYR A 483 -13.26 -14.19 -22.25
N GLY A 484 -12.52 -14.67 -23.24
CA GLY A 484 -12.32 -13.96 -24.51
C GLY A 484 -13.64 -13.60 -25.21
N ALA A 485 -14.56 -14.57 -25.30
CA ALA A 485 -15.88 -14.36 -25.91
C ALA A 485 -16.75 -13.37 -25.12
N GLY A 486 -16.73 -13.44 -23.79
CA GLY A 486 -17.48 -12.52 -22.92
C GLY A 486 -17.03 -11.07 -23.07
N VAL A 487 -15.73 -10.82 -23.05
CA VAL A 487 -15.14 -9.48 -23.25
C VAL A 487 -15.40 -8.98 -24.68
N ALA A 488 -15.18 -9.81 -25.70
CA ALA A 488 -15.45 -9.43 -27.08
C ALA A 488 -16.91 -9.00 -27.28
N LYS A 489 -17.85 -9.80 -26.75
CA LYS A 489 -19.28 -9.49 -26.82
C LYS A 489 -19.61 -8.18 -26.10
N ALA A 490 -19.05 -7.94 -24.91
CA ALA A 490 -19.29 -6.70 -24.15
C ALA A 490 -18.72 -5.45 -24.85
N LEU A 491 -17.64 -5.60 -25.62
CA LEU A 491 -17.06 -4.54 -26.46
C LEU A 491 -17.79 -4.35 -27.80
N GLY A 492 -18.72 -5.23 -28.17
CA GLY A 492 -19.35 -5.22 -29.49
C GLY A 492 -18.42 -5.71 -30.61
N LEU A 493 -17.43 -6.53 -30.28
CA LEU A 493 -16.43 -7.10 -31.19
C LEU A 493 -16.55 -8.64 -31.25
N THR A 494 -15.75 -9.29 -32.09
CA THR A 494 -15.66 -10.75 -32.15
C THR A 494 -14.25 -11.25 -31.82
N VAL A 495 -14.16 -12.48 -31.31
CA VAL A 495 -12.86 -13.15 -31.10
C VAL A 495 -12.17 -13.41 -32.44
N GLU A 496 -12.93 -13.71 -33.50
CA GLU A 496 -12.37 -13.93 -34.84
C GLU A 496 -11.65 -12.68 -35.36
N ASP A 497 -12.28 -11.51 -35.28
CA ASP A 497 -11.66 -10.23 -35.66
C ASP A 497 -10.42 -9.95 -34.80
N ALA A 498 -10.50 -10.24 -33.50
CA ALA A 498 -9.38 -10.05 -32.58
C ALA A 498 -8.16 -10.90 -32.95
N MET A 499 -8.38 -12.16 -33.33
CA MET A 499 -7.33 -13.08 -33.78
C MET A 499 -6.74 -12.63 -35.13
N ASN A 500 -7.59 -12.21 -36.08
CA ASN A 500 -7.17 -11.73 -37.40
C ASN A 500 -6.37 -10.41 -37.31
N ALA A 501 -6.74 -9.51 -36.40
CA ALA A 501 -6.08 -8.22 -36.22
C ALA A 501 -4.61 -8.32 -35.77
N ARG A 502 -4.18 -9.48 -35.25
CA ARG A 502 -2.80 -9.73 -34.80
C ARG A 502 -1.76 -9.45 -35.88
N GLU A 503 -2.03 -9.89 -37.12
CA GLU A 503 -1.08 -9.74 -38.24
C GLU A 503 -0.81 -8.27 -38.61
N SER A 504 -1.72 -7.38 -38.24
CA SER A 504 -1.60 -5.93 -38.42
C SER A 504 -1.32 -5.16 -37.13
N ASP A 505 -1.10 -5.85 -36.00
CA ASP A 505 -0.89 -5.20 -34.71
C ASP A 505 0.40 -4.36 -34.75
N PRO A 506 0.35 -3.05 -34.46
CA PRO A 506 1.54 -2.20 -34.48
C PRO A 506 2.67 -2.69 -33.56
N ALA A 507 2.32 -3.47 -32.54
CA ALA A 507 3.24 -4.04 -31.57
C ALA A 507 3.71 -5.47 -31.91
N LEU A 508 3.41 -6.01 -33.10
CA LEU A 508 3.79 -7.38 -33.51
C LEU A 508 5.30 -7.68 -33.39
N HIS A 509 6.14 -6.63 -33.43
CA HIS A 509 7.58 -6.73 -33.25
C HIS A 509 8.02 -6.97 -31.79
N LEU A 510 7.11 -6.86 -30.81
CA LEU A 510 7.40 -7.08 -29.40
C LEU A 510 7.15 -8.55 -29.01
N PRO A 511 8.06 -9.21 -28.25
CA PRO A 511 7.88 -10.60 -27.82
C PRO A 511 6.63 -10.87 -26.98
N SER A 512 6.05 -9.82 -26.40
CA SER A 512 4.85 -9.89 -25.57
C SER A 512 3.55 -9.68 -26.32
N CYS A 513 3.59 -9.32 -27.60
CA CYS A 513 2.42 -9.26 -28.47
C CYS A 513 2.10 -10.69 -28.95
N LEU A 514 1.41 -11.41 -28.06
CA LEU A 514 0.97 -12.78 -28.32
C LEU A 514 -0.02 -12.80 -29.49
#